data_AF-A0A4R8DNT8-F1
#
_entry.id   AF-A0A4R8DNT8-F1
#
_cell.length_a   1.000
_cell.length_b   1.000
_cell.length_c   1.000
_cell.angle_alpha   90.00
_cell.angle_beta   90.00
_cell.angle_gamma   90.00
#
_symmetry.space_group_name_H-M   'P 1'
#
loop_
_entity.id
_entity.type
_entity.pdbx_description
1 polymer ?
#
loop_
_entity_poly.entity_id
_entity_poly.type
_entity_poly.pdbx_seq_one_letter_code
_entity_poly.pdbx_strand_id
1 'polypeptide(L)'
;MNRIADFSPRTKEILAKRVGYMCSNPTCKRPTVGPNSAIEKSTTIGIAAHITAASPAGPRYKSNLSLEERKHITNGIWLCSLCSDLIDKDERHYTVELLNDWKREAEQAQLERLKGVKYGSGVVKYTGSIIIDIGKVNNPNQYLSIGEVRFSVTNASTKPIKITSLGLKILHREFIMSTVAAVPAAPIDEYYLYVRIDESTVYFELTDKHFELFPEKTEGFFLKVDGIEGQKYILQLQASWHIMGEDFLSSEFSNPFSLKFNSRSPEALLRLLDRIKK
;
A
#
# COMPACT_ATOMS: atom_id res chain seq x y z
N MET A 1 22.15 -26.92 0.48
CA MET A 1 21.39 -28.05 -0.10
C MET A 1 20.42 -27.48 -1.11
N ASN A 2 20.54 -27.84 -2.39
CA ASN A 2 19.58 -27.44 -3.43
C ASN A 2 18.21 -28.04 -3.08
N ARG A 3 17.20 -27.20 -2.88
CA ARG A 3 15.83 -27.69 -2.71
C ARG A 3 15.30 -28.05 -4.09
N ILE A 4 14.59 -29.17 -4.19
CA ILE A 4 14.08 -29.69 -5.47
C ILE A 4 13.21 -28.66 -6.22
N ALA A 5 12.57 -27.74 -5.49
CA ALA A 5 11.70 -26.66 -5.99
C ALA A 5 12.36 -25.27 -6.09
N ASP A 6 13.70 -25.18 -6.10
CA ASP A 6 14.38 -23.91 -6.33
C ASP A 6 14.17 -23.39 -7.77
N PHE A 7 14.08 -22.06 -7.91
CA PHE A 7 13.98 -21.41 -9.21
C PHE A 7 15.23 -21.66 -10.07
N SER A 8 15.02 -21.94 -11.35
CA SER A 8 16.12 -22.04 -12.31
C SER A 8 16.88 -20.70 -12.42
N PRO A 9 18.18 -20.69 -12.79
CA PRO A 9 18.91 -19.44 -13.01
C PRO A 9 18.19 -18.49 -13.97
N ARG A 10 17.60 -19.03 -15.04
CA ARG A 10 16.78 -18.27 -16.00
C ARG A 10 15.57 -17.62 -15.35
N THR A 11 14.85 -18.35 -14.49
CA THR A 11 13.68 -17.80 -13.77
C THR A 11 14.10 -16.65 -12.85
N LYS A 12 15.21 -16.81 -12.11
CA LYS A 12 15.75 -15.76 -11.22
C LYS A 12 16.11 -14.50 -12.00
N GLU A 13 16.78 -14.66 -13.14
CA GLU A 13 17.16 -13.54 -14.00
C GLU A 13 15.93 -12.82 -14.57
N ILE A 14 14.91 -13.55 -15.02
CA ILE A 14 13.68 -12.93 -15.53
C ILE A 14 12.96 -12.17 -14.40
N LEU A 15 12.85 -12.73 -13.20
CA LEU A 15 12.26 -12.03 -12.04
C LEU A 15 12.97 -10.71 -11.76
N ALA A 16 14.30 -10.72 -11.76
CA ALA A 16 15.10 -9.52 -11.54
C ALA A 16 14.87 -8.46 -12.65
N LYS A 17 14.92 -8.87 -13.92
CA LYS A 17 14.74 -7.98 -15.08
C LYS A 17 13.34 -7.35 -15.11
N ARG A 18 12.29 -8.11 -14.75
CA ARG A 18 10.90 -7.63 -14.73
C ARG A 18 10.68 -6.43 -13.80
N VAL A 19 11.52 -6.28 -12.79
CA VAL A 19 11.45 -5.15 -11.84
C VAL A 19 12.70 -4.25 -11.91
N GLY A 20 13.50 -4.38 -12.96
CA GLY A 20 14.69 -3.54 -13.17
C GLY A 20 15.78 -3.72 -12.11
N TYR A 21 15.89 -4.92 -11.51
CA TYR A 21 16.77 -5.19 -10.38
C TYR A 21 16.48 -4.30 -9.15
N MET A 22 15.21 -3.94 -8.93
CA MET A 22 14.77 -3.20 -7.76
C MET A 22 14.01 -4.12 -6.80
N CYS A 23 14.18 -3.92 -5.49
CA CYS A 23 13.42 -4.66 -4.49
C CYS A 23 11.91 -4.42 -4.66
N SER A 24 11.11 -5.48 -4.74
CA SER A 24 9.65 -5.35 -4.94
C SER A 24 8.91 -4.74 -3.75
N ASN A 25 9.46 -4.85 -2.53
CA ASN A 25 8.85 -4.24 -1.33
C ASN A 25 8.63 -2.72 -1.54
N PRO A 26 7.37 -2.23 -1.45
CA PRO A 26 7.00 -0.86 -1.78
C PRO A 26 7.68 0.21 -0.92
N THR A 27 8.06 -0.10 0.32
CA THR A 27 8.77 0.85 1.19
C THR A 27 10.28 0.80 1.04
N CYS A 28 10.83 -0.27 0.43
CA CYS A 28 12.26 -0.48 0.32
C CYS A 28 12.82 0.05 -1.00
N LYS A 29 12.28 -0.43 -2.14
CA LYS A 29 12.65 -0.05 -3.53
C LYS A 29 14.15 0.20 -3.77
N ARG A 30 15.05 -0.49 -3.07
CA ARG A 30 16.50 -0.30 -3.25
C ARG A 30 17.00 -1.05 -4.49
N PRO A 31 18.01 -0.52 -5.20
CA PRO A 31 18.70 -1.29 -6.23
C PRO A 31 19.32 -2.55 -5.61
N THR A 32 19.21 -3.68 -6.32
CA THR A 32 19.76 -4.95 -5.86
C THR A 32 21.01 -5.37 -6.64
N VAL A 33 21.45 -4.57 -7.61
CA VAL A 33 22.66 -4.77 -8.39
C VAL A 33 23.51 -3.50 -8.37
N GLY A 34 24.83 -3.67 -8.38
CA GLY A 34 25.78 -2.56 -8.38
C GLY A 34 27.17 -2.97 -8.84
N PRO A 35 28.12 -2.02 -8.89
CA PRO A 35 29.50 -2.30 -9.29
C PRO A 35 30.20 -3.25 -8.30
N ASN A 36 31.25 -3.90 -8.79
CA ASN A 36 32.17 -4.69 -7.97
C ASN A 36 33.58 -4.08 -8.06
N SER A 37 34.44 -4.36 -7.09
CA SER A 37 35.85 -3.92 -7.13
C SER A 37 36.63 -4.55 -8.28
N ALA A 38 36.22 -5.75 -8.74
CA ALA A 38 36.72 -6.32 -9.98
C ALA A 38 35.91 -5.80 -11.17
N ILE A 39 36.60 -5.20 -12.16
CA ILE A 39 35.97 -4.49 -13.30
C ILE A 39 35.06 -5.38 -14.17
N GLU A 40 35.38 -6.67 -14.29
CA GLU A 40 34.61 -7.65 -15.06
C GLU A 40 33.44 -8.28 -14.26
N LYS A 41 33.12 -7.75 -13.08
CA LYS A 41 32.09 -8.30 -12.19
C LYS A 41 31.09 -7.25 -11.74
N SER A 42 29.90 -7.72 -11.38
CA SER A 42 28.88 -6.96 -10.68
C SER A 42 28.55 -7.61 -9.34
N THR A 43 28.06 -6.81 -8.40
CA THR A 43 27.59 -7.28 -7.09
C THR A 43 26.07 -7.33 -7.10
N THR A 44 25.48 -8.43 -6.63
CA THR A 44 24.03 -8.53 -6.43
C THR A 44 23.69 -8.88 -4.99
N ILE A 45 22.70 -8.20 -4.44
CA ILE A 45 22.07 -8.51 -3.15
C ILE A 45 20.61 -8.98 -3.33
N GLY A 46 20.19 -9.21 -4.58
CA GLY A 46 18.84 -9.59 -4.92
C GLY A 46 18.63 -11.09 -4.85
N ILE A 47 17.46 -11.49 -4.37
CA ILE A 47 17.02 -12.86 -4.17
C ILE A 47 15.66 -13.03 -4.85
N ALA A 48 15.52 -14.11 -5.62
CA ALA A 48 14.22 -14.59 -6.06
C ALA A 48 13.58 -15.39 -4.93
N ALA A 49 12.71 -14.75 -4.15
CA ALA A 49 12.01 -15.35 -3.04
C ALA A 49 10.74 -16.05 -3.54
N HIS A 50 10.37 -17.15 -2.87
CA HIS A 50 9.10 -17.84 -3.13
C HIS A 50 7.97 -17.15 -2.36
N ILE A 51 6.86 -16.87 -3.03
CA ILE A 51 5.64 -16.36 -2.40
C ILE A 51 5.01 -17.45 -1.52
N THR A 52 4.91 -18.68 -2.05
CA THR A 52 4.56 -19.88 -1.29
C THR A 52 5.75 -20.84 -1.27
N ALA A 53 6.06 -21.42 -0.11
CA ALA A 53 7.30 -22.16 0.06
C ALA A 53 7.53 -23.31 -0.94
N ALA A 54 8.81 -23.44 -1.32
CA ALA A 54 9.35 -24.54 -2.09
C ALA A 54 9.31 -25.90 -1.37
N SER A 55 9.18 -25.91 -0.03
CA SER A 55 9.19 -27.12 0.79
C SER A 55 8.07 -27.10 1.84
N PRO A 56 7.55 -28.28 2.27
CA PRO A 56 6.48 -28.39 3.27
C PRO A 56 6.71 -27.63 4.58
N ALA A 57 7.96 -27.56 5.04
CA ALA A 57 8.34 -26.88 6.28
C ALA A 57 8.63 -25.37 6.10
N GLY A 58 8.43 -24.83 4.90
CA GLY A 58 8.69 -23.42 4.61
C GLY A 58 7.46 -22.53 4.76
N PRO A 59 7.65 -21.21 4.78
CA PRO A 59 6.58 -20.26 5.05
C PRO A 59 5.50 -20.27 3.96
N ARG A 60 4.23 -20.10 4.36
CA ARG A 60 3.06 -20.06 3.44
C ARG A 60 2.96 -21.28 2.50
N TYR A 61 3.42 -22.46 2.94
CA TYR A 61 3.38 -23.66 2.10
C TYR A 61 1.93 -24.03 1.73
N LYS A 62 1.67 -24.18 0.43
CA LYS A 62 0.40 -24.72 -0.07
C LYS A 62 0.59 -26.16 -0.53
N SER A 63 -0.11 -27.12 0.05
CA SER A 63 0.04 -28.55 -0.23
C SER A 63 -0.45 -28.97 -1.62
N ASN A 64 -1.39 -28.21 -2.19
CA ASN A 64 -2.01 -28.49 -3.48
C ASN A 64 -1.16 -28.06 -4.70
N LEU A 65 -0.04 -27.34 -4.51
CA LEU A 65 0.82 -26.94 -5.61
C LEU A 65 1.73 -28.09 -6.08
N SER A 66 1.69 -28.35 -7.38
CA SER A 66 2.63 -29.23 -8.06
C SER A 66 4.06 -28.69 -8.02
N LEU A 67 5.03 -29.55 -8.31
CA LEU A 67 6.45 -29.15 -8.35
C LEU A 67 6.71 -28.06 -9.40
N GLU A 68 6.04 -28.14 -10.55
CA GLU A 68 6.19 -27.16 -11.63
C GLU A 68 5.60 -25.80 -11.22
N GLU A 69 4.43 -25.77 -10.59
CA GLU A 69 3.82 -24.52 -10.09
C GLU A 69 4.68 -23.85 -9.01
N ARG A 70 5.35 -24.63 -8.16
CA ARG A 70 6.27 -24.08 -7.14
C ARG A 70 7.48 -23.38 -7.75
N LYS A 71 8.00 -23.92 -8.86
CA LYS A 71 9.14 -23.35 -9.61
C LYS A 71 8.71 -22.30 -10.63
N HIS A 72 7.41 -22.16 -10.87
CA HIS A 72 6.90 -21.24 -11.87
C HIS A 72 7.12 -19.79 -11.43
N ILE A 73 7.38 -18.91 -12.39
CA ILE A 73 7.70 -17.50 -12.14
C ILE A 73 6.56 -16.73 -11.44
N THR A 74 5.33 -17.20 -11.57
CA THR A 74 4.16 -16.64 -10.86
C THR A 74 4.25 -16.82 -9.36
N ASN A 75 4.96 -17.84 -8.87
CA ASN A 75 5.21 -18.07 -7.45
C ASN A 75 6.48 -17.33 -6.93
N GLY A 76 7.15 -16.55 -7.77
CA GLY A 76 8.37 -15.83 -7.40
C GLY A 76 8.18 -14.33 -7.25
N ILE A 77 8.92 -13.72 -6.33
CA ILE A 77 9.05 -12.26 -6.17
C ILE A 77 10.54 -11.90 -6.03
N TRP A 78 10.95 -10.75 -6.57
CA TRP A 78 12.34 -10.29 -6.47
C TRP A 78 12.52 -9.31 -5.30
N LEU A 79 13.36 -9.65 -4.33
CA LEU A 79 13.59 -8.85 -3.13
C LEU A 79 15.08 -8.68 -2.86
N CYS A 80 15.47 -7.64 -2.10
CA CYS A 80 16.81 -7.63 -1.53
C CYS A 80 16.91 -8.69 -0.41
N SER A 81 18.13 -9.13 -0.09
CA SER A 81 18.37 -10.15 0.94
C SER A 81 17.64 -9.87 2.25
N LEU A 82 17.70 -8.63 2.74
CA LEU A 82 17.00 -8.22 3.97
C LEU A 82 15.48 -8.39 3.88
N CYS A 83 14.86 -7.94 2.79
CA CYS A 83 13.41 -8.07 2.63
C CYS A 83 12.98 -9.52 2.39
N SER A 84 13.82 -10.32 1.72
CA SER A 84 13.59 -11.76 1.59
C SER A 84 13.57 -12.45 2.96
N ASP A 85 14.54 -12.15 3.82
CA ASP A 85 14.60 -12.73 5.16
C ASP A 85 13.43 -12.26 6.04
N LEU A 86 13.01 -11.00 5.89
CA LEU A 86 11.92 -10.41 6.65
C LEU A 86 10.58 -11.11 6.36
N ILE A 87 10.26 -11.35 5.09
CA ILE A 87 8.98 -11.96 4.71
C ILE A 87 8.90 -13.43 5.16
N ASP A 88 10.03 -14.12 5.27
CA ASP A 88 10.07 -15.52 5.68
C ASP A 88 9.96 -15.68 7.20
N LYS A 89 10.41 -14.69 7.98
CA LYS A 89 10.35 -14.71 9.45
C LYS A 89 8.97 -14.36 10.02
N ASP A 90 8.14 -13.64 9.27
CA ASP A 90 6.79 -13.23 9.69
C ASP A 90 5.74 -13.53 8.63
N GLU A 91 5.47 -14.82 8.42
CA GLU A 91 4.53 -15.27 7.39
C GLU A 91 3.07 -14.84 7.61
N ARG A 92 2.70 -14.48 8.85
CA ARG A 92 1.36 -14.01 9.18
C ARG A 92 1.15 -12.56 8.76
N HIS A 93 2.18 -11.73 8.93
CA HIS A 93 2.14 -10.34 8.47
C HIS A 93 2.33 -10.25 6.95
N TYR A 94 3.22 -11.08 6.38
CA TYR A 94 3.50 -11.11 4.95
C TYR A 94 2.75 -12.25 4.26
N THR A 95 1.45 -12.05 4.03
CA THR A 95 0.58 -13.07 3.40
C THR A 95 0.87 -13.25 1.90
N VAL A 96 0.36 -14.34 1.32
CA VAL A 96 0.46 -14.63 -0.12
C VAL A 96 -0.14 -13.50 -0.95
N GLU A 97 -1.29 -12.97 -0.52
CA GLU A 97 -2.02 -11.90 -1.19
C GLU A 97 -1.18 -10.61 -1.21
N LEU A 98 -0.61 -10.23 -0.07
CA LEU A 98 0.25 -9.05 0.04
C LEU A 98 1.49 -9.16 -0.86
N LEU A 99 2.15 -10.32 -0.90
CA LEU A 99 3.34 -10.50 -1.73
C LEU A 99 2.99 -10.49 -3.23
N ASN A 100 1.81 -10.98 -3.62
CA ASN A 100 1.34 -10.84 -5.00
C ASN A 100 1.07 -9.38 -5.37
N ASP A 101 0.55 -8.59 -4.44
CA ASP A 101 0.36 -7.14 -4.64
C ASP A 101 1.70 -6.43 -4.83
N TRP A 102 2.69 -6.70 -3.96
CA TRP A 102 4.04 -6.13 -4.09
C TRP A 102 4.70 -6.48 -5.43
N LYS A 103 4.55 -7.73 -5.89
CA LYS A 103 5.04 -8.18 -7.19
C LYS A 103 4.41 -7.36 -8.32
N ARG A 104 3.07 -7.25 -8.34
CA ARG A 104 2.33 -6.52 -9.38
C ARG A 104 2.71 -5.04 -9.42
N GLU A 105 2.77 -4.39 -8.27
CA GLU A 105 3.16 -2.98 -8.16
C GLU A 105 4.60 -2.73 -8.64
N ALA A 106 5.54 -3.62 -8.28
CA ALA A 106 6.93 -3.47 -8.69
C ALA A 106 7.12 -3.65 -10.20
N GLU A 107 6.42 -4.62 -10.80
CA GLU A 107 6.47 -4.85 -12.26
C GLU A 107 5.83 -3.68 -13.02
N GLN A 108 4.72 -3.14 -12.53
CA GLN A 108 4.07 -1.96 -13.11
C GLN A 108 4.99 -0.72 -13.03
N ALA A 109 5.59 -0.45 -11.87
CA ALA A 109 6.51 0.66 -11.70
C ALA A 109 7.73 0.54 -12.64
N GLN A 110 8.20 -0.67 -12.92
CA GLN A 110 9.28 -0.88 -13.89
C GLN A 110 8.83 -0.67 -15.33
N LEU A 111 7.61 -1.07 -15.69
CA LEU A 111 7.04 -0.80 -17.00
C LEU A 111 6.93 0.71 -17.25
N GLU A 112 6.55 1.49 -16.25
CA GLU A 112 6.50 2.96 -16.32
C GLU A 112 7.89 3.58 -16.53
N ARG A 113 8.91 3.09 -15.80
CA ARG A 113 10.31 3.51 -16.03
C ARG A 113 10.77 3.19 -17.46
N LEU A 114 10.44 2.02 -17.99
CA LEU A 114 10.79 1.62 -19.36
C LEU A 114 10.12 2.49 -20.42
N LYS A 115 8.91 2.97 -20.16
CA LYS A 115 8.21 3.94 -21.03
C LYS A 115 8.86 5.33 -21.03
N GLY A 116 9.92 5.54 -20.26
CA GLY A 116 10.65 6.80 -20.21
C GLY A 116 9.92 7.90 -19.46
N VAL A 117 8.99 7.55 -18.55
CA VAL A 117 8.40 8.50 -17.62
C VAL A 117 9.55 9.05 -16.75
N LYS A 118 9.96 10.30 -17.01
CA LYS A 118 11.13 10.91 -16.38
C LYS A 118 10.82 11.27 -14.92
N TYR A 119 11.32 10.46 -14.01
CA TYR A 119 11.41 10.78 -12.60
C TYR A 119 12.69 11.59 -12.34
N GLY A 120 12.53 12.88 -12.03
CA GLY A 120 13.63 13.83 -11.80
C GLY A 120 14.57 13.37 -10.68
N SER A 121 15.86 13.51 -10.93
CA SER A 121 16.95 13.07 -10.06
C SER A 121 16.97 13.77 -8.69
N GLY A 122 17.06 12.97 -7.62
CA GLY A 122 17.99 13.25 -6.54
C GLY A 122 17.52 14.01 -5.28
N VAL A 123 16.27 13.84 -4.85
CA VAL A 123 15.79 13.80 -3.46
C VAL A 123 14.53 12.93 -3.54
N VAL A 124 14.14 12.17 -2.52
CA VAL A 124 12.84 11.45 -2.53
C VAL A 124 11.72 12.48 -2.67
N LYS A 125 11.36 12.81 -3.90
CA LYS A 125 10.16 13.53 -4.31
C LYS A 125 9.30 12.48 -4.97
N TYR A 126 8.22 12.14 -4.26
CA TYR A 126 7.10 11.36 -4.75
C TYR A 126 6.87 11.67 -6.21
N THR A 127 6.98 10.64 -7.02
CA THR A 127 6.82 10.78 -8.45
C THR A 127 5.36 10.67 -8.82
N GLY A 128 4.57 11.54 -8.20
CA GLY A 128 3.28 11.92 -8.67
C GLY A 128 3.35 13.30 -9.24
N SER A 129 2.87 13.44 -10.47
CA SER A 129 2.57 14.78 -10.99
C SER A 129 1.38 15.40 -10.25
N ILE A 130 0.78 14.66 -9.33
CA ILE A 130 0.08 15.19 -8.16
C ILE A 130 0.72 14.73 -6.86
N ILE A 131 0.70 15.59 -5.86
CA ILE A 131 1.15 15.28 -4.48
C ILE A 131 -0.10 15.25 -3.60
N ILE A 132 -0.31 14.15 -2.90
CA ILE A 132 -1.35 14.04 -1.87
C ILE A 132 -0.70 14.17 -0.50
N ASP A 133 -0.81 15.34 0.12
CA ASP A 133 -0.21 15.61 1.43
C ASP A 133 -1.24 15.40 2.55
N ILE A 134 -0.88 14.60 3.56
CA ILE A 134 -1.71 14.41 4.74
C ILE A 134 -1.32 15.48 5.75
N GLY A 135 -2.23 16.43 6.00
CA GLY A 135 -2.02 17.51 6.96
C GLY A 135 -2.26 17.03 8.40
N LYS A 136 -3.52 17.09 8.85
CA LYS A 136 -3.88 16.77 10.24
C LYS A 136 -4.78 15.54 10.29
N VAL A 137 -4.43 14.59 11.14
CA VAL A 137 -5.24 13.41 11.44
C VAL A 137 -5.69 13.49 12.90
N ASN A 138 -6.99 13.66 13.11
CA ASN A 138 -7.61 13.63 14.44
C ASN A 138 -8.30 12.28 14.61
N ASN A 139 -7.89 11.51 15.62
CA ASN A 139 -8.65 10.34 16.02
C ASN A 139 -10.04 10.76 16.55
N PRO A 140 -11.05 9.89 16.43
CA PRO A 140 -12.28 10.02 17.18
C PRO A 140 -11.98 10.30 18.65
N ASN A 141 -12.58 11.36 19.18
CA ASN A 141 -12.40 11.79 20.56
C ASN A 141 -13.70 11.62 21.33
N GLN A 142 -13.70 11.89 22.64
CA GLN A 142 -14.85 11.67 23.51
C GLN A 142 -16.15 12.37 23.05
N TYR A 143 -16.07 13.44 22.26
CA TYR A 143 -17.22 14.19 21.75
C TYR A 143 -17.64 13.81 20.34
N LEU A 144 -16.73 13.23 19.54
CA LEU A 144 -16.98 12.89 18.13
C LEU A 144 -16.51 11.47 17.83
N SER A 145 -17.44 10.58 17.45
CA SER A 145 -17.15 9.20 17.04
C SER A 145 -16.51 9.10 15.64
N ILE A 146 -16.27 10.24 15.00
CA ILE A 146 -15.73 10.37 13.65
C ILE A 146 -14.25 10.72 13.73
N GLY A 147 -13.43 10.03 12.94
CA GLY A 147 -12.05 10.41 12.69
C GLY A 147 -12.00 11.48 11.61
N GLU A 148 -11.16 12.49 11.79
CA GLU A 148 -11.06 13.61 10.86
C GLU A 148 -9.68 13.66 10.23
N VAL A 149 -9.63 13.84 8.91
CA VAL A 149 -8.39 13.90 8.14
C VAL A 149 -8.44 15.13 7.24
N ARG A 150 -7.48 16.03 7.44
CA ARG A 150 -7.18 17.12 6.51
C ARG A 150 -6.09 16.67 5.58
N PHE A 151 -6.32 16.80 4.28
CA PHE A 151 -5.31 16.52 3.27
C PHE A 151 -5.41 17.54 2.13
N SER A 152 -4.38 17.62 1.32
CA SER A 152 -4.40 18.43 0.11
C SER A 152 -3.94 17.61 -1.09
N VAL A 153 -4.42 18.01 -2.26
CA VAL A 153 -3.94 17.49 -3.54
C VAL A 153 -3.34 18.64 -4.30
N THR A 154 -2.06 18.53 -4.64
CA THR A 154 -1.31 19.58 -5.36
C THR A 154 -0.96 19.09 -6.75
N ASN A 155 -1.24 19.86 -7.80
CA ASN A 155 -0.73 19.58 -9.13
C ASN A 155 0.74 20.01 -9.19
N ALA A 156 1.65 19.04 -9.11
CA ALA A 156 3.09 19.23 -9.24
C ALA A 156 3.57 19.12 -10.71
N SER A 157 2.65 18.92 -11.65
CA SER A 157 2.94 18.88 -13.09
C SER A 157 3.01 20.29 -13.70
N THR A 158 3.59 20.38 -14.89
CA THR A 158 3.66 21.63 -15.67
C THR A 158 2.42 21.89 -16.53
N LYS A 159 1.42 20.99 -16.51
CA LYS A 159 0.20 21.09 -17.32
C LYS A 159 -1.06 21.00 -16.46
N PRO A 160 -2.21 21.53 -16.92
CA PRO A 160 -3.48 21.26 -16.26
C PRO A 160 -3.77 19.77 -16.25
N ILE A 161 -4.30 19.29 -15.13
CA ILE A 161 -4.68 17.90 -14.95
C ILE A 161 -6.16 17.79 -14.61
N LYS A 162 -6.71 16.61 -14.85
CA LYS A 162 -8.05 16.24 -14.42
C LYS A 162 -7.95 15.04 -13.49
N ILE A 163 -8.43 15.21 -12.26
CA ILE A 163 -8.57 14.12 -11.29
C ILE A 163 -9.93 13.49 -11.53
N THR A 164 -9.92 12.20 -11.88
CA THR A 164 -11.10 11.44 -12.27
C THR A 164 -11.65 10.59 -11.14
N SER A 165 -10.83 10.31 -10.13
CA SER A 165 -11.24 9.58 -8.94
C SER A 165 -10.32 9.95 -7.79
N LEU A 166 -10.89 10.01 -6.60
CA LEU A 166 -10.19 10.19 -5.34
C LEU A 166 -10.82 9.21 -4.35
N GLY A 167 -10.04 8.24 -3.89
CA GLY A 167 -10.53 7.16 -3.04
C GLY A 167 -9.69 6.95 -1.79
N LEU A 168 -10.26 6.22 -0.85
CA LEU A 168 -9.65 5.80 0.40
C LEU A 168 -9.50 4.27 0.37
N LYS A 169 -8.26 3.79 0.44
CA LYS A 169 -7.93 2.36 0.52
C LYS A 169 -7.63 1.95 1.96
N ILE A 170 -8.16 0.81 2.39
CA ILE A 170 -7.79 0.20 3.68
C ILE A 170 -6.62 -0.75 3.46
N LEU A 171 -5.44 -0.40 3.99
CA LEU A 171 -4.24 -1.22 3.89
C LEU A 171 -4.20 -2.32 4.95
N HIS A 172 -4.60 -1.96 6.18
CA HIS A 172 -4.60 -2.90 7.30
C HIS A 172 -5.63 -2.53 8.37
N ARG A 173 -6.09 -3.55 9.12
CA ARG A 173 -7.03 -3.43 10.23
C ARG A 173 -6.46 -4.12 11.45
N GLU A 174 -6.26 -3.38 12.53
CA GLU A 174 -5.77 -3.87 13.81
C GLU A 174 -6.87 -3.75 14.87
N PHE A 175 -6.94 -4.69 15.79
CA PHE A 175 -7.80 -4.58 16.96
C PHE A 175 -7.09 -3.80 18.06
N ILE A 176 -7.82 -2.94 18.78
CA ILE A 176 -7.26 -2.14 19.88
C ILE A 176 -7.95 -2.47 21.20
N MET A 177 -7.13 -2.67 22.24
CA MET A 177 -7.56 -3.01 23.59
C MET A 177 -7.67 -1.77 24.49
N SER A 178 -8.42 -0.74 24.05
CA SER A 178 -8.58 0.51 24.79
C SER A 178 -10.02 1.04 24.76
N THR A 179 -10.49 1.51 25.92
CA THR A 179 -11.87 1.99 26.15
C THR A 179 -11.89 3.49 26.45
N VAL A 180 -12.97 4.19 26.09
CA VAL A 180 -13.21 5.61 26.46
C VAL A 180 -14.65 5.76 26.99
N ALA A 181 -14.85 6.55 28.04
CA ALA A 181 -16.15 6.73 28.71
C ALA A 181 -17.03 7.87 28.12
N ALA A 182 -18.30 7.53 27.84
CA ALA A 182 -19.58 8.28 27.86
C ALA A 182 -19.97 9.42 26.85
N VAL A 183 -21.04 9.13 26.05
CA VAL A 183 -22.31 9.81 25.56
C VAL A 183 -22.38 11.32 25.12
N PRO A 184 -23.45 11.78 24.41
CA PRO A 184 -23.50 12.07 22.97
C PRO A 184 -23.56 13.57 22.59
N ALA A 185 -23.23 13.92 21.35
CA ALA A 185 -23.69 15.18 20.73
C ALA A 185 -23.70 15.11 19.18
N ALA A 186 -24.81 15.55 18.58
CA ALA A 186 -24.87 16.11 17.22
C ALA A 186 -24.64 17.66 17.31
N PRO A 187 -24.61 18.49 16.24
CA PRO A 187 -24.73 18.31 14.77
C PRO A 187 -23.72 19.19 13.94
N ILE A 188 -23.99 19.38 12.63
CA ILE A 188 -23.86 20.63 11.78
C ILE A 188 -23.08 20.49 10.45
N ASP A 189 -23.73 21.01 9.40
CA ASP A 189 -23.41 21.05 7.97
C ASP A 189 -22.12 21.82 7.60
N GLU A 190 -21.22 21.16 6.85
CA GLU A 190 -20.33 21.76 5.84
C GLU A 190 -20.06 20.68 4.76
N TYR A 191 -19.45 21.07 3.62
CA TYR A 191 -19.08 20.15 2.54
C TYR A 191 -17.88 19.28 2.95
N TYR A 192 -18.14 18.14 3.58
CA TYR A 192 -17.12 17.15 3.94
C TYR A 192 -17.18 15.94 3.00
N LEU A 193 -16.02 15.32 2.76
CA LEU A 193 -16.01 13.94 2.26
C LEU A 193 -16.34 13.03 3.45
N TYR A 194 -17.32 12.13 3.33
CA TYR A 194 -17.74 11.24 4.41
C TYR A 194 -17.60 9.78 3.99
N VAL A 195 -16.97 8.98 4.84
CA VAL A 195 -16.81 7.53 4.63
C VAL A 195 -17.33 6.80 5.86
N ARG A 196 -18.16 5.77 5.63
CA ARG A 196 -18.46 4.75 6.63
C ARG A 196 -17.73 3.47 6.27
N ILE A 197 -16.85 3.00 7.14
CA ILE A 197 -16.12 1.75 6.99
C ILE A 197 -16.90 0.64 7.69
N ASP A 198 -17.25 -0.39 6.94
CA ASP A 198 -17.85 -1.62 7.46
C ASP A 198 -16.85 -2.81 7.41
N GLU A 199 -17.33 -4.00 7.80
CA GLU A 199 -16.52 -5.20 7.85
C GLU A 199 -16.01 -5.66 6.47
N SER A 200 -16.62 -5.24 5.35
CA SER A 200 -16.23 -5.64 3.99
C SER A 200 -15.55 -4.54 3.17
N THR A 201 -15.52 -3.29 3.66
CA THR A 201 -14.98 -2.14 2.94
C THR A 201 -13.46 -2.29 2.67
N VAL A 202 -13.05 -2.38 1.40
CA VAL A 202 -11.63 -2.43 1.00
C VAL A 202 -11.17 -1.12 0.35
N TYR A 203 -12.09 -0.44 -0.34
CA TYR A 203 -11.89 0.82 -1.05
C TYR A 203 -13.19 1.63 -0.99
N PHE A 204 -13.08 2.96 -0.90
CA PHE A 204 -14.23 3.86 -0.96
C PHE A 204 -13.92 5.05 -1.87
N GLU A 205 -14.80 5.35 -2.82
CA GLU A 205 -14.69 6.53 -3.68
C GLU A 205 -15.18 7.77 -2.92
N LEU A 206 -14.34 8.78 -2.77
CA LEU A 206 -14.64 9.97 -1.98
C LEU A 206 -15.39 11.04 -2.77
N THR A 207 -15.23 11.07 -4.10
CA THR A 207 -15.80 12.14 -4.94
C THR A 207 -16.61 11.57 -6.09
N ASP A 208 -17.83 12.08 -6.28
CA ASP A 208 -18.68 11.71 -7.43
C ASP A 208 -18.41 12.57 -8.68
N LYS A 209 -17.47 13.53 -8.58
CA LYS A 209 -17.17 14.52 -9.62
C LYS A 209 -15.68 14.56 -9.92
N HIS A 210 -15.36 14.71 -11.20
CA HIS A 210 -14.00 15.03 -11.64
C HIS A 210 -13.69 16.50 -11.34
N PHE A 211 -12.44 16.80 -11.02
CA PHE A 211 -11.99 18.16 -10.76
C PHE A 211 -10.70 18.47 -11.51
N GLU A 212 -10.61 19.72 -11.98
CA GLU A 212 -9.50 20.22 -12.78
C GLU A 212 -8.55 21.01 -11.89
N LEU A 213 -7.27 20.71 -11.97
CA LEU A 213 -6.25 21.36 -11.16
C LEU A 213 -5.16 21.92 -12.08
N PHE A 214 -5.02 23.24 -12.07
CA PHE A 214 -3.96 23.91 -12.83
C PHE A 214 -2.58 23.69 -12.20
N PRO A 215 -1.48 23.84 -12.96
CA PRO A 215 -0.13 23.71 -12.43
C PRO A 215 0.08 24.51 -11.15
N GLU A 216 0.77 23.91 -10.18
CA GLU A 216 1.10 24.49 -8.86
C GLU A 216 -0.10 24.85 -7.98
N LYS A 217 -1.33 24.56 -8.42
CA LYS A 217 -2.52 24.72 -7.57
C LYS A 217 -2.67 23.57 -6.61
N THR A 218 -3.18 23.91 -5.43
CA THR A 218 -3.43 23.00 -4.33
C THR A 218 -4.90 23.09 -3.96
N GLU A 219 -5.57 21.95 -3.90
CA GLU A 219 -6.94 21.82 -3.40
C GLU A 219 -6.91 21.17 -2.02
N GLY A 220 -7.64 21.75 -1.07
CA GLY A 220 -7.71 21.27 0.31
C GLY A 220 -9.00 20.49 0.56
N PHE A 221 -8.88 19.37 1.26
CA PHE A 221 -10.01 18.50 1.57
C PHE A 221 -10.09 18.20 3.06
N PHE A 222 -11.33 18.00 3.52
CA PHE A 222 -11.61 17.57 4.88
C PHE A 222 -12.48 16.31 4.86
N LEU A 223 -11.90 15.20 5.31
CA LEU A 223 -12.46 13.87 5.29
C LEU A 223 -12.91 13.46 6.70
N LYS A 224 -14.15 13.04 6.81
CA LYS A 224 -14.77 12.45 8.00
C LYS A 224 -14.91 10.95 7.80
N VAL A 225 -14.30 10.17 8.69
CA VAL A 225 -14.30 8.70 8.65
C VAL A 225 -15.03 8.15 9.87
N ASP A 226 -16.08 7.38 9.64
CA ASP A 226 -16.85 6.64 10.63
C ASP A 226 -16.46 5.16 10.53
N GLY A 227 -15.77 4.64 11.54
CA GLY A 227 -15.17 3.31 11.55
C GLY A 227 -15.65 2.49 12.73
N ILE A 228 -15.48 1.17 12.64
CA ILE A 228 -15.95 0.23 13.66
C ILE A 228 -15.14 0.42 14.96
N GLU A 229 -15.85 0.57 16.07
CA GLU A 229 -15.27 0.64 17.40
C GLU A 229 -14.41 -0.60 17.76
N GLY A 230 -13.36 -0.37 18.54
CA GLY A 230 -12.34 -1.37 18.86
C GLY A 230 -11.34 -1.62 17.74
N GLN A 231 -11.31 -0.79 16.67
CA GLN A 231 -10.39 -0.98 15.53
C GLN A 231 -9.46 0.22 15.31
N LYS A 232 -8.25 -0.09 14.87
CA LYS A 232 -7.32 0.84 14.26
C LYS A 232 -7.20 0.51 12.77
N TYR A 233 -7.37 1.52 11.94
CA TYR A 233 -7.23 1.40 10.50
C TYR A 233 -5.90 2.03 10.06
N ILE A 234 -5.18 1.35 9.19
CA ILE A 234 -4.11 1.95 8.38
C ILE A 234 -4.70 2.19 6.99
N LEU A 235 -4.74 3.46 6.60
CA LEU A 235 -5.45 3.97 5.45
C LEU A 235 -4.48 4.66 4.50
N GLN A 236 -4.84 4.73 3.21
CA GLN A 236 -4.08 5.46 2.21
C GLN A 236 -5.05 6.10 1.22
N LEU A 237 -4.85 7.38 0.90
CA LEU A 237 -5.58 8.02 -0.20
C LEU A 237 -4.98 7.61 -1.52
N GLN A 238 -5.84 7.43 -2.52
CA GLN A 238 -5.48 7.16 -3.90
C GLN A 238 -6.21 8.16 -4.80
N ALA A 239 -5.52 8.76 -5.75
CA ALA A 239 -6.15 9.61 -6.76
C ALA A 239 -5.80 9.11 -8.16
N SER A 240 -6.81 8.96 -9.01
CA SER A 240 -6.63 8.68 -10.44
C SER A 240 -6.76 9.98 -11.23
N TRP A 241 -5.82 10.24 -12.13
CA TRP A 241 -5.73 11.53 -12.83
C TRP A 241 -5.05 11.40 -14.20
N HIS A 242 -5.26 12.37 -15.08
CA HIS A 242 -4.56 12.48 -16.36
C HIS A 242 -4.25 13.95 -16.68
N ILE A 243 -3.28 14.19 -17.54
CA ILE A 243 -3.03 15.51 -18.11
C ILE A 243 -4.17 15.85 -19.08
N MET A 244 -4.72 17.05 -19.01
CA MET A 244 -5.80 17.45 -19.92
C MET A 244 -5.33 17.41 -21.38
N GLY A 245 -6.10 16.70 -22.21
CA GLY A 245 -5.76 16.46 -23.61
C GLY A 245 -4.87 15.25 -23.87
N GLU A 246 -4.53 14.48 -22.82
CA GLU A 246 -3.82 13.21 -22.92
C GLU A 246 -4.72 12.06 -22.42
N ASP A 247 -4.69 10.92 -23.11
CA ASP A 247 -5.55 9.77 -22.78
C ASP A 247 -4.94 8.84 -21.71
N PHE A 248 -3.79 9.20 -21.15
CA PHE A 248 -3.06 8.35 -20.21
C PHE A 248 -3.50 8.60 -18.75
N LEU A 249 -4.21 7.62 -18.18
CA LEU A 249 -4.63 7.65 -16.78
C LEU A 249 -3.50 7.17 -15.86
N SER A 250 -3.18 7.98 -14.86
CA SER A 250 -2.20 7.75 -13.81
C SER A 250 -2.88 7.58 -12.45
N SER A 251 -2.19 6.98 -11.48
CA SER A 251 -2.67 6.88 -10.09
C SER A 251 -1.58 7.29 -9.11
N GLU A 252 -1.94 8.11 -8.13
CA GLU A 252 -1.05 8.54 -7.05
C GLU A 252 -1.60 8.21 -5.69
N PHE A 253 -0.71 8.09 -4.72
CA PHE A 253 -1.04 7.65 -3.37
C PHE A 253 -0.45 8.60 -2.33
N SER A 254 -1.20 8.86 -1.26
CA SER A 254 -0.64 9.54 -0.09
C SER A 254 0.34 8.64 0.67
N ASN A 255 1.09 9.22 1.59
CA ASN A 255 1.65 8.42 2.69
C ASN A 255 0.52 7.75 3.48
N PRO A 256 0.71 6.51 3.97
CA PRO A 256 -0.25 5.88 4.86
C PRO A 256 -0.46 6.68 6.15
N PHE A 257 -1.68 6.68 6.67
CA PHE A 257 -2.04 7.30 7.94
C PHE A 257 -2.95 6.38 8.75
N SER A 258 -3.13 6.65 10.05
CA SER A 258 -3.91 5.79 10.93
C SER A 258 -5.01 6.52 11.70
N LEU A 259 -6.18 5.88 11.82
CA LEU A 259 -7.27 6.30 12.68
C LEU A 259 -7.60 5.19 13.69
N LYS A 260 -7.79 5.56 14.96
CA LYS A 260 -8.10 4.65 16.08
C LYS A 260 -9.51 4.91 16.61
N PHE A 261 -10.41 3.95 16.43
CA PHE A 261 -11.78 3.99 16.93
C PHE A 261 -11.87 3.17 18.22
N ASN A 262 -11.56 3.78 19.36
CA ASN A 262 -11.62 3.09 20.66
C ASN A 262 -13.03 2.57 20.96
N SER A 263 -13.15 1.46 21.70
CA SER A 263 -14.44 0.89 22.10
C SER A 263 -15.17 1.80 23.10
N ARG A 264 -16.46 2.06 22.85
CA ARG A 264 -17.31 2.91 23.71
C ARG A 264 -18.67 2.28 24.00
N SER A 265 -19.19 1.49 23.06
CA SER A 265 -20.46 0.78 23.17
C SER A 265 -20.34 -0.51 24.00
N PRO A 266 -21.38 -0.90 24.77
CA PRO A 266 -21.46 -2.19 25.43
C PRO A 266 -21.23 -3.36 24.47
N GLU A 267 -21.71 -3.26 23.23
CA GLU A 267 -21.53 -4.24 22.17
C GLU A 267 -20.07 -4.36 21.74
N ALA A 268 -19.35 -3.24 21.58
CA ALA A 268 -17.92 -3.26 21.26
C ALA A 268 -17.09 -3.82 22.43
N LEU A 269 -17.47 -3.51 23.67
CA LEU A 269 -16.85 -4.09 24.87
C LEU A 269 -17.12 -5.60 24.97
N LEU A 270 -18.32 -6.07 24.66
CA LEU A 270 -18.66 -7.49 24.59
C LEU A 270 -17.84 -8.22 23.51
N ARG A 271 -17.71 -7.65 22.30
CA ARG A 271 -16.84 -8.18 21.24
C ARG A 271 -15.37 -8.26 21.67
N LEU A 272 -14.92 -7.31 22.47
CA LEU A 272 -13.57 -7.27 23.04
C LEU A 272 -13.38 -8.39 24.08
N LEU A 273 -14.35 -8.58 24.97
CA LEU A 273 -14.34 -9.64 26.00
C LEU A 273 -14.43 -11.05 25.41
N ASP A 274 -15.25 -11.27 24.38
CA ASP A 274 -15.38 -12.58 23.71
C ASP A 274 -14.09 -13.02 23.00
N ARG A 275 -13.25 -12.07 22.60
CA ARG A 275 -11.94 -12.35 21.98
C ARG A 275 -10.80 -12.50 22.96
N ILE A 276 -10.85 -11.87 24.14
CA ILE A 276 -9.86 -12.10 25.21
C ILE A 276 -9.97 -13.52 25.78
N LYS A 277 -11.15 -14.14 25.66
CA LYS A 277 -11.41 -15.52 26.12
C LYS A 277 -11.02 -16.62 25.11
N LYS A 278 -10.56 -16.28 23.91
CA LYS A 278 -10.06 -17.20 22.88
C LYS A 278 -8.55 -17.09 22.73
#